data_AF-A0A4Q5WAC2-F1
#
_entry.id   AF-A0A4Q5WAC2-F1
#
_cell.length_a   1.000
_cell.length_b   1.000
_cell.length_c   1.000
_cell.angle_alpha   90.00
_cell.angle_beta   90.00
_cell.angle_gamma   90.00
#
_symmetry.space_group_name_H-M   'P 1'
#
loop_
_entity.id
_entity.type
_entity.pdbx_description
1 polymer ?
#
loop_
_entity_poly.entity_id
_entity_poly.type
_entity_poly.pdbx_seq_one_letter_code
_entity_poly.pdbx_strand_id
1 'polypeptide(L)' 'MQVDWSSYLEAFRTGDMRALARLLSFVENGLPGYRALMAQLEWGTGAHVVGITGPPGAGKSTLTDGLIGALVERGK' A
#
# COMPACT_ATOMS: atom_id res chain seq x y z
N MET A 1 -5.40 13.80 19.07
CA MET A 1 -5.14 14.43 17.75
C MET A 1 -6.18 13.88 16.79
N GLN A 2 -7.02 14.74 16.21
CA GLN A 2 -8.04 14.31 15.26
C GLN A 2 -7.41 14.32 13.87
N VAL A 3 -7.37 13.16 13.22
CA VAL A 3 -6.86 13.04 11.84
C VAL A 3 -7.95 13.52 10.89
N ASP A 4 -7.59 14.41 9.96
CA ASP A 4 -8.46 14.77 8.86
C ASP A 4 -8.43 13.70 7.77
N TRP A 5 -9.25 12.66 7.94
CA TRP A 5 -9.31 11.53 7.03
C TRP A 5 -9.75 11.92 5.61
N SER A 6 -10.58 12.96 5.48
CA SER A 6 -11.17 13.37 4.20
C SER A 6 -10.11 13.94 3.26
N SER A 7 -9.28 14.85 3.77
CA SER A 7 -8.16 15.46 3.03
C SER A 7 -7.14 14.41 2.57
N TYR A 8 -6.78 13.46 3.45
CA TYR A 8 -5.86 12.38 3.08
C TYR A 8 -6.45 11.43 2.02
N LEU A 9 -7.74 11.10 2.09
CA LEU A 9 -8.40 10.27 1.09
C LEU A 9 -8.48 10.96 -0.28
N GLU A 10 -8.79 12.25 -0.30
CA GLU A 10 -8.85 13.01 -1.54
C GLU A 10 -7.48 13.08 -2.22
N ALA A 11 -6.44 13.46 -1.47
CA ALA A 11 -5.08 13.49 -1.98
C ALA A 11 -4.61 12.10 -2.47
N PHE A 12 -4.90 11.03 -1.71
CA PHE A 12 -4.62 9.66 -2.11
C PHE A 12 -5.29 9.29 -3.44
N ARG A 13 -6.58 9.63 -3.62
CA ARG A 13 -7.33 9.36 -4.87
C ARG A 13 -6.75 10.09 -6.07
N THR A 14 -6.07 11.22 -5.88
CA THR A 14 -5.36 11.94 -6.94
C THR A 14 -3.94 11.41 -7.21
N GLY A 15 -3.50 10.35 -6.52
CA GLY A 15 -2.17 9.75 -6.70
C GLY A 15 -1.07 10.36 -5.84
N ASP A 16 -1.40 11.10 -4.77
CA ASP A 16 -0.39 11.64 -3.85
C ASP A 16 0.26 10.52 -3.01
N MET A 17 1.53 10.23 -3.31
CA MET A 17 2.33 9.21 -2.62
C MET A 17 2.58 9.51 -1.14
N ARG A 18 2.65 10.79 -0.74
CA ARG A 18 2.82 11.16 0.68
C ARG A 18 1.53 10.94 1.45
N ALA A 19 0.39 11.24 0.84
CA ALA A 19 -0.91 10.94 1.43
C ALA A 19 -1.09 9.43 1.64
N LEU A 20 -0.73 8.60 0.64
CA LEU A 20 -0.72 7.14 0.77
C LEU A 20 0.17 6.67 1.93
N ALA A 21 1.42 7.14 2.00
CA ALA A 21 2.35 6.74 3.05
C ALA A 21 1.81 7.08 4.46
N ARG A 22 1.18 8.27 4.61
CA ARG A 22 0.53 8.66 5.87
C ARG A 22 -0.65 7.78 6.23
N LEU A 23 -1.55 7.50 5.28
CA LEU A 23 -2.69 6.61 5.49
C LEU A 23 -2.23 5.22 5.93
N LEU A 24 -1.19 4.67 5.30
CA LEU A 24 -0.62 3.38 5.68
C LEU A 24 -0.14 3.38 7.13
N SER A 25 0.67 4.38 7.51
CA SER A 25 1.12 4.54 8.90
C SER A 25 -0.04 4.69 9.88
N PHE A 26 -1.12 5.39 9.52
CA PHE A 26 -2.28 5.56 10.39
C PHE A 26 -3.02 4.25 10.64
N VAL A 27 -3.15 3.41 9.62
CA VAL A 27 -3.77 2.09 9.70
C VAL A 27 -2.88 1.14 10.52
N GLU A 28 -1.58 1.10 10.24
CA GLU A 28 -0.62 0.24 10.96
C GLU A 28 -0.54 0.57 12.46
N ASN A 29 -0.63 1.85 12.82
CA ASN A 29 -0.64 2.29 14.22
C ASN A 29 -2.03 2.24 14.88
N GLY A 30 -3.07 1.81 14.15
CA GLY A 30 -4.42 1.62 14.70
C GLY A 30 -5.09 2.90 15.21
N LEU A 31 -4.84 4.05 14.57
CA LEU A 31 -5.39 5.34 15.01
C LEU A 31 -6.94 5.34 15.04
N PRO A 32 -7.58 6.00 16.03
CA PRO A 32 -9.04 6.05 16.11
C PRO A 32 -9.70 6.51 14.80
N GLY A 33 -10.61 5.70 14.27
CA GLY A 33 -11.31 5.97 13.02
C GLY A 33 -10.76 5.24 11.78
N TYR A 34 -9.61 4.56 11.87
CA TYR A 34 -9.02 3.87 10.71
C TYR A 34 -9.95 2.82 10.05
N ARG A 35 -10.82 2.15 10.83
CA ARG A 35 -11.79 1.19 10.28
C ARG A 35 -12.83 1.86 9.40
N ALA A 36 -13.30 3.04 9.80
CA ALA A 36 -14.26 3.82 9.03
C ALA A 36 -13.63 4.39 7.75
N LEU A 37 -12.33 4.73 7.80
CA LEU A 37 -11.54 5.04 6.60
C LEU A 37 -11.48 3.84 5.66
N MET A 38 -11.05 2.66 6.14
CA MET A 38 -10.92 1.45 5.33
C MET A 38 -12.23 1.03 4.66
N ALA A 39 -13.37 1.25 5.32
CA ALA A 39 -14.69 0.96 4.76
C ALA A 39 -15.09 1.87 3.58
N GLN A 40 -14.44 3.03 3.42
CA GLN A 40 -14.70 3.97 2.31
C GLN A 40 -13.82 3.69 1.07
N LEU A 41 -12.89 2.75 1.17
CA LEU A 41 -12.02 2.39 0.05
C LEU A 41 -12.76 1.44 -0.89
N GLU A 42 -12.82 1.82 -2.17
CA GLU A 42 -13.28 0.94 -3.24
C GLU A 42 -12.10 0.06 -3.68
N TRP A 43 -12.29 -1.25 -3.66
CA TRP A 43 -11.27 -2.20 -4.08
C TRP A 43 -11.27 -2.30 -5.60
N GLY A 44 -10.22 -1.77 -6.23
CA GLY A 44 -10.00 -1.98 -7.66
C GLY A 44 -9.88 -3.47 -7.97
N THR A 45 -10.69 -3.96 -8.90
CA THR A 45 -10.55 -5.32 -9.44
C THR A 45 -9.39 -5.29 -10.43
N GLY A 46 -8.19 -5.72 -10.02
CA GLY A 46 -7.04 -5.77 -10.95
C GLY A 46 -5.67 -5.99 -10.31
N ALA A 47 -5.53 -5.83 -8.99
CA ALA A 47 -4.26 -6.11 -8.31
C ALA A 47 -4.06 -7.62 -8.10
N HIS A 48 -2.87 -8.13 -8.45
CA HIS A 48 -2.46 -9.49 -8.13
C HIS A 48 -1.69 -9.51 -6.81
N VAL A 49 -2.13 -10.33 -5.85
CA VAL A 49 -1.45 -10.49 -4.55
C VAL A 49 -0.66 -11.80 -4.54
N VAL A 50 0.67 -11.70 -4.39
CA VAL A 50 1.58 -12.84 -4.39
C VAL A 50 2.42 -12.81 -3.11
N GLY A 51 2.38 -13.90 -2.33
CA GLY A 51 3.22 -14.06 -1.14
C GLY A 51 4.57 -14.71 -1.48
N ILE A 52 5.67 -14.12 -1.01
CA ILE A 52 7.03 -14.65 -1.17
C ILE A 52 7.61 -14.95 0.21
N THR A 53 8.06 -16.19 0.44
CA THR A 53 8.57 -16.66 1.73
C THR A 53 9.80 -17.56 1.56
N GLY A 54 10.50 -17.85 2.67
CA GLY A 54 11.74 -18.62 2.71
C GLY A 54 12.71 -18.17 3.82
N PRO A 55 13.73 -18.96 4.17
CA PRO A 55 14.62 -18.70 5.30
C PRO A 55 15.48 -17.42 5.09
N PRO A 56 16.06 -16.84 6.17
CA PRO A 56 17.05 -15.78 6.05
C PRO A 56 18.20 -16.18 5.10
N GLY A 57 18.64 -15.27 4.24
CA GLY A 57 19.69 -15.55 3.25
C GLY A 57 19.25 -16.28 1.97
N ALA A 58 17.98 -16.71 1.85
CA ALA A 58 17.49 -17.42 0.65
C ALA A 58 17.37 -16.58 -0.64
N GLY A 59 17.88 -15.35 -0.66
CA GLY A 59 17.80 -14.47 -1.83
C GLY A 59 16.41 -13.87 -2.11
N LYS A 60 15.48 -13.94 -1.15
CA LYS A 60 14.10 -13.40 -1.32
C LYS A 60 14.07 -11.96 -1.82
N SER A 61 14.84 -11.06 -1.19
CA SER A 61 14.87 -9.65 -1.60
C SER A 61 15.41 -9.46 -3.01
N THR A 62 16.44 -10.23 -3.40
CA THR A 62 17.00 -10.22 -4.76
C THR A 62 15.97 -10.71 -5.79
N LEU A 63 15.25 -11.79 -5.48
CA LEU A 63 14.18 -12.31 -6.33
C LEU A 63 13.03 -11.30 -6.47
N THR A 64 12.58 -10.73 -5.35
CA THR A 64 11.49 -9.74 -5.33
C THR A 64 11.87 -8.49 -6.13
N ASP A 65 13.09 -7.99 -5.97
CA ASP A 65 13.60 -6.82 -6.71
C ASP A 65 13.64 -7.09 -8.22
N GLY A 66 14.19 -8.23 -8.64
CA GLY A 66 14.19 -8.63 -10.05
C GLY A 66 12.79 -8.84 -10.63
N LEU A 67 11.86 -9.39 -9.85
CA LEU A 67 10.46 -9.56 -10.25
C LEU A 67 9.77 -8.21 -10.45
N ILE A 68 9.97 -7.26 -9.53
CA ILE A 68 9.44 -5.90 -9.63
C ILE A 68 9.97 -5.22 -10.90
N GLY A 69 11.30 -5.26 -11.12
CA GLY A 69 11.91 -4.69 -12.32
C GLY A 69 11.30 -5.26 -13.61
N ALA A 70 11.19 -6.59 -13.71
CA ALA A 70 10.62 -7.26 -14.88
C ALA A 70 9.12 -6.95 -15.12
N LEU A 71 8.35 -6.63 -14.07
CA LEU A 71 6.95 -6.23 -14.20
C LEU A 71 6.82 -4.77 -14.64
N VAL A 72 7.62 -3.88 -14.06
CA VAL A 72 7.67 -2.46 -14.42
C VAL A 72 8.09 -2.29 -15.89
N GLU A 73 9.08 -3.05 -16.37
CA GLU A 73 9.49 -3.08 -17.78
C GLU A 73 8.34 -3.47 -18.73
N ARG A 74 7.36 -4.23 -18.23
CA ARG A 74 6.16 -4.64 -18.99
C ARG A 74 5.00 -3.65 -18.82
N GLY A 75 5.20 -2.53 -18.14
CA GLY A 75 4.17 -1.53 -17.88
C GLY A 75 3.10 -2.00 -16.89
N LYS A 76 3.46 -2.89 -15.97
CA LYS A 76 2.59 -3.38 -14.90
C LYS A 76 2.94 -2.77 -13.55
#